data_AF-A0A7J5E967-F1
#
_entry.id   AF-A0A7J5E967-F1
#
_cell.length_a   1.000
_cell.length_b   1.000
_cell.length_c   1.000
_cell.angle_alpha   90.00
_cell.angle_beta   90.00
_cell.angle_gamma   90.00
#
_symmetry.space_group_name_H-M   'P 1'
#
loop_
_entity.id
_entity.type
_entity.pdbx_description
1 polymer ?
#
loop_
_entity_poly.entity_id
_entity_poly.type
_entity_poly.pdbx_seq_one_letter_code
_entity_poly.pdbx_strand_id
1 'polypeptide(L)'
;MPLKINIANHIKKSFSTNGYKKILVNKIISELGISKKTFYQNCSSKEFLIDEILFGFIQDAYVEVIRILSTKSDFIEKYNSIFE
;
A
#
# COMPACT_ATOMS: atom_id res chain seq x y z
N MET A 1 -6.46 -13.75 8.21
CA MET A 1 -5.82 -12.42 8.05
C MET A 1 -6.86 -11.35 8.42
N PRO A 2 -6.52 -10.30 9.18
CA PRO A 2 -7.46 -9.25 9.61
C PRO A 2 -8.11 -8.52 8.43
N LEU A 3 -9.41 -8.21 8.53
CA LEU A 3 -10.17 -7.55 7.45
C LEU A 3 -9.57 -6.21 7.02
N LYS A 4 -9.05 -5.42 7.98
CA LYS A 4 -8.34 -4.15 7.71
C LYS A 4 -7.16 -4.34 6.74
N ILE A 5 -6.40 -5.42 6.89
CA ILE A 5 -5.25 -5.73 6.02
C ILE A 5 -5.72 -6.09 4.60
N ASN A 6 -6.80 -6.86 4.48
CA ASN A 6 -7.38 -7.17 3.17
C ASN A 6 -7.85 -5.92 2.44
N ILE A 7 -8.50 -4.99 3.16
CA ILE A 7 -8.91 -3.70 2.61
C ILE A 7 -7.69 -2.90 2.14
N ALA A 8 -6.66 -2.75 2.99
CA ALA A 8 -5.45 -2.01 2.65
C ALA A 8 -4.73 -2.57 1.39
N ASN A 9 -4.57 -3.90 1.32
CA ASN A 9 -3.95 -4.57 0.16
C ASN A 9 -4.75 -4.35 -1.14
N HIS A 10 -6.08 -4.42 -1.06
CA HIS A 10 -6.91 -4.18 -2.23
C HIS A 10 -6.80 -2.74 -2.74
N ILE A 11 -6.76 -1.78 -1.81
CA ILE A 11 -6.63 -0.37 -2.19
C ILE A 11 -5.24 -0.08 -2.74
N LYS A 12 -4.17 -0.64 -2.15
CA LYS A 12 -2.80 -0.52 -2.67
C LYS A 12 -2.70 -0.99 -4.12
N LYS A 13 -3.31 -2.14 -4.45
CA LYS A 13 -3.39 -2.66 -5.81
C LYS A 13 -4.20 -1.77 -6.75
N SER A 14 -5.30 -1.20 -6.27
CA SER A 14 -6.12 -0.26 -7.06
C SER A 14 -5.40 1.07 -7.31
N PHE A 15 -4.61 1.54 -6.32
CA PHE A 15 -3.79 2.74 -6.42
C PHE A 15 -2.68 2.57 -7.47
N SER A 16 -1.92 1.46 -7.42
CA SER A 16 -0.82 1.22 -8.35
C SER A 16 -1.28 1.10 -9.81
N THR A 17 -2.53 0.69 -10.04
CA THR A 17 -3.10 0.52 -11.38
C THR A 17 -3.81 1.77 -11.92
N ASN A 18 -4.50 2.53 -11.06
CA ASN A 18 -5.42 3.59 -11.51
C ASN A 18 -5.15 4.99 -10.94
N GLY A 19 -4.20 5.12 -10.01
CA GLY A 19 -3.93 6.35 -9.28
C GLY A 19 -5.03 6.74 -8.26
N TYR A 20 -4.73 7.73 -7.42
CA TYR A 20 -5.56 8.12 -6.26
C TYR A 20 -7.00 8.52 -6.61
N LYS A 21 -7.18 9.39 -7.62
CA LYS A 21 -8.49 9.97 -7.98
C LYS A 21 -9.53 8.91 -8.36
N LYS A 22 -9.09 7.73 -8.81
CA LYS A 22 -9.95 6.64 -9.27
C LYS A 22 -10.27 5.60 -8.19
N ILE A 23 -9.81 5.78 -6.95
CA ILE A 23 -10.18 4.88 -5.85
C ILE A 23 -11.64 5.10 -5.49
N LEU A 24 -12.48 4.15 -5.89
CA LEU A 24 -13.91 4.10 -5.63
C LEU A 24 -14.19 3.15 -4.47
N VAL A 25 -14.55 3.69 -3.31
CA VAL A 25 -14.88 2.91 -2.09
C VAL A 25 -15.95 1.84 -2.38
N ASN A 26 -16.97 2.18 -3.17
CA ASN A 26 -18.03 1.23 -3.54
C ASN A 26 -17.50 0.05 -4.35
N LYS A 27 -16.47 0.26 -5.19
CA LYS A 27 -15.85 -0.82 -5.96
C LYS A 27 -15.11 -1.79 -5.02
N ILE A 28 -14.35 -1.26 -4.07
CA ILE A 28 -13.63 -2.07 -3.06
C ILE A 28 -14.60 -2.86 -2.18
N ILE A 29 -15.69 -2.22 -1.74
CA ILE A 29 -16.76 -2.87 -0.98
C ILE A 29 -17.35 -4.04 -1.78
N SER A 30 -17.63 -3.84 -3.07
CA SER A 30 -18.14 -4.87 -3.97
C SER A 30 -17.14 -6.01 -4.20
N GLU A 31 -15.86 -5.69 -4.43
CA GLU A 31 -14.81 -6.67 -4.70
C GLU A 31 -14.48 -7.53 -3.47
N LEU A 32 -14.60 -6.96 -2.27
CA LEU A 32 -14.37 -7.67 -1.00
C LEU A 32 -15.63 -8.33 -0.43
N GLY A 33 -16.81 -8.11 -1.03
CA GLY A 33 -18.08 -8.67 -0.55
C GLY A 33 -18.48 -8.20 0.85
N ILE A 34 -18.08 -6.99 1.25
CA ILE A 34 -18.37 -6.44 2.59
C ILE A 34 -19.44 -5.36 2.52
N SER A 35 -20.07 -5.05 3.66
CA SER A 35 -21.01 -3.93 3.71
C SER A 35 -20.27 -2.59 3.81
N LYS A 36 -20.94 -1.50 3.40
CA LYS A 36 -20.44 -0.13 3.60
C LYS A 36 -20.18 0.17 5.08
N LYS A 37 -21.05 -0.31 5.98
CA LYS A 37 -20.87 -0.18 7.44
C LYS A 37 -19.58 -0.89 7.89
N THR A 38 -19.35 -2.12 7.43
CA THR A 38 -18.16 -2.91 7.74
C THR A 38 -16.89 -2.21 7.25
N PHE A 39 -16.92 -1.61 6.06
CA PHE A 39 -15.80 -0.82 5.54
C PHE A 39 -15.47 0.37 6.45
N TYR A 40 -16.46 1.22 6.77
CA TYR A 40 -16.22 2.41 7.60
C TYR A 40 -15.91 2.11 9.07
N GLN A 41 -16.27 0.92 9.58
CA GLN A 41 -15.80 0.44 10.90
C GLN A 41 -14.29 0.16 10.92
N ASN A 42 -13.69 -0.15 9.76
CA ASN A 42 -12.27 -0.45 9.64
C ASN A 42 -11.46 0.71 9.01
N CYS A 43 -12.13 1.59 8.30
CA CYS A 43 -11.55 2.70 7.54
C CYS A 43 -12.40 3.95 7.76
N SER A 44 -12.06 4.72 8.79
CA SER A 44 -12.85 5.85 9.30
C SER A 44 -13.01 6.99 8.28
N SER A 45 -12.07 7.19 7.36
CA SER A 45 -12.22 8.17 6.28
C SER A 45 -11.43 7.79 5.02
N LYS A 46 -11.68 8.51 3.92
CA LYS A 46 -10.95 8.32 2.66
C LYS A 46 -9.50 8.83 2.76
N GLU A 47 -9.25 9.81 3.65
CA GLU A 47 -7.92 10.31 3.99
C GLU A 47 -7.14 9.28 4.82
N PHE A 48 -7.79 8.63 5.81
CA PHE A 48 -7.17 7.55 6.59
C PHE A 48 -6.67 6.40 5.70
N LEU A 49 -7.41 6.11 4.62
CA LEU A 49 -6.98 5.13 3.63
C LEU A 49 -5.71 5.56 2.92
N ILE A 50 -5.59 6.85 2.54
CA ILE A 50 -4.37 7.36 1.91
C ILE A 50 -3.21 7.19 2.85
N ASP A 51 -3.36 7.60 4.11
CA ASP A 51 -2.27 7.56 5.07
C ASP A 51 -1.76 6.13 5.23
N GLU A 52 -2.66 5.17 5.46
CA GLU A 52 -2.28 3.75 5.59
C GLU A 52 -1.64 3.20 4.30
N ILE A 53 -2.09 3.61 3.12
CA ILE A 53 -1.51 3.19 1.83
C ILE A 53 -0.13 3.81 1.64
N LEU A 54 0.01 5.11 1.91
CA LEU A 54 1.23 5.87 1.72
C LEU A 54 2.31 5.37 2.68
N PHE A 55 1.96 5.20 3.96
CA PHE A 55 2.83 4.56 4.95
C PHE A 55 3.21 3.14 4.52
N GLY A 56 2.26 2.37 3.99
CA GLY A 56 2.54 1.04 3.44
C GLY A 56 3.48 1.04 2.23
N PHE A 57 3.49 2.08 1.39
CA PHE A 57 4.47 2.24 0.30
C PHE A 57 5.84 2.65 0.83
N ILE A 58 5.88 3.61 1.76
CA ILE A 58 7.13 4.08 2.38
C ILE A 58 7.81 2.93 3.12
N GLN A 59 7.03 2.13 3.85
CA GLN A 59 7.55 1.00 4.61
C GLN A 59 8.14 -0.08 3.70
N ASP A 60 7.46 -0.43 2.60
CA ASP A 60 7.99 -1.38 1.62
C ASP A 60 9.28 -0.86 0.97
N ALA A 61 9.31 0.41 0.59
CA ALA A 61 10.51 1.04 0.02
C ALA A 61 11.67 1.04 1.03
N TYR A 62 11.40 1.34 2.30
CA TYR A 62 12.39 1.30 3.37
C TYR A 62 12.95 -0.11 3.56
N VAL A 63 12.09 -1.13 3.62
CA VAL A 63 12.51 -2.54 3.75
C VAL A 63 13.41 -2.95 2.59
N GLU A 64 13.05 -2.55 1.37
CA GLU A 64 13.84 -2.89 0.18
C GLU A 64 15.21 -2.20 0.18
N VAL A 65 15.28 -0.92 0.56
CA VAL A 65 16.56 -0.21 0.73
C VAL A 65 17.44 -0.91 1.76
N ILE A 66 16.90 -1.25 2.93
CA ILE A 66 17.64 -1.97 3.98
C ILE A 66 18.13 -3.33 3.48
N ARG A 67 17.31 -4.05 2.72
CA ARG A 67 17.70 -5.31 2.09
C ARG A 67 18.90 -5.12 1.17
N ILE A 68 18.86 -4.13 0.28
CA ILE A 68 19.95 -3.82 -0.65
C ILE A 68 21.23 -3.43 0.12
N LEU A 69 21.11 -2.54 1.12
CA LEU A 69 22.26 -2.12 1.92
C LEU A 69 22.91 -3.26 2.70
N SER A 70 22.13 -4.28 3.07
CA SER A 70 22.60 -5.49 3.78
C SER A 70 23.28 -6.50 2.86
N THR A 71 23.19 -6.35 1.54
CA THR A 71 23.89 -7.23 0.60
C THR A 71 25.40 -6.99 0.59
N LYS A 72 26.17 -8.03 0.27
CA LYS A 72 27.63 -7.95 0.15
C LYS A 72 28.02 -7.49 -1.27
N SER A 73 27.73 -6.23 -1.56
CA SER A 73 28.05 -5.51 -2.79
C SER A 73 28.77 -4.19 -2.45
N ASP A 74 29.44 -3.60 -3.43
CA ASP A 74 30.09 -2.31 -3.25
C ASP A 74 29.07 -1.14 -3.22
N PHE A 75 29.56 0.06 -2.92
CA PHE A 75 28.71 1.24 -2.82
C PHE A 75 28.03 1.61 -4.14
N ILE A 76 28.72 1.46 -5.28
CA ILE A 76 28.21 1.84 -6.59
C ILE A 76 27.07 0.89 -6.98
N GLU A 77 27.26 -0.42 -6.80
CA GLU A 77 26.22 -1.42 -7.05
C GLU A 77 24.97 -1.18 -6.20
N LYS A 78 25.15 -0.80 -4.93
CA LYS A 78 24.04 -0.46 -4.03
C LYS A 78 23.31 0.81 -4.46
N TYR A 79 24.06 1.84 -4.85
CA TYR A 79 23.48 3.10 -5.32
C TYR A 79 22.61 2.86 -6.56
N ASN A 80 23.14 2.17 -7.56
CA ASN A 80 22.39 1.87 -8.78
C ASN A 80 21.15 1.02 -8.48
N SER A 81 21.26 0.03 -7.58
CA SER A 81 20.11 -0.81 -7.21
C SER A 81 18.96 -0.06 -6.51
N ILE A 82 19.22 1.11 -5.90
CA ILE A 82 18.22 1.90 -5.18
C ILE A 82 17.62 3.00 -6.06
N PHE A 83 18.44 3.62 -6.91
CA PHE A 83 18.10 4.89 -7.57
C PHE A 83 18.04 4.82 -9.10
N GLU A 84 18.51 3.74 -9.73
CA GLU A 84 18.42 3.50 -11.19
C GLU A 84 17.41 2.38 -11.52
#